data_AF-A0A938MNH9-F1
#
_entry.id   AF-A0A938MNH9-F1
#
_cell.length_a   1.000
_cell.length_b   1.000
_cell.length_c   1.000
_cell.angle_alpha   90.00
_cell.angle_beta   90.00
_cell.angle_gamma   90.00
#
_symmetry.space_group_name_H-M   'P 1'
#
loop_
_entity.id
_entity.type
_entity.pdbx_description
1 polymer ?
#
loop_
_entity_poly.entity_id
_entity_poly.type
_entity_poly.pdbx_seq_one_letter_code
_entity_poly.pdbx_strand_id
1 'polypeptide(L)'
;MIPLIVGILLFIFFIVTIVLSVSSWRGWHIAAACLTFLAGIGLVICASLSVKTHTHWRREHASAARELEAIKLELYTRQFGDPTMVESEVPPVNDIQARLNRILLDRGRVWRQCTPGAPTGTGILVSTVPPRPDGAPGEAGTAPPNGIPANMVLYVFRENDRQLPVAYLGEFKVVDAQPTNVTLERTMPLDGLQERLIADQSARWSLYEMMPIDSHHVFSDEETISRPLDDQNKPIFGRMDEQQLRAMFSEVVGVALGRAPQDPPPPDDPLVSELVGPYLVDGLTSSEASAKVPVRAENEWWKLEFEKPHQERVDSNNLDPGLSGNYFDPEGYAEVTRLRVGGEGARSGMASIRVNDIGVFPYCQDIDRQLVDGLISRGICRNLGPFYVRSLRDYEESFHDIQARFIQRNEDIRRAQRDVAALNVSVRKTQEQIAYRQEERSKLTTDSDKFNVERQKISDLAATLEAQKSALQQELSQLFKTNLALTQQLAAIDSKLTEEINRRTASVVAQ
;
A
#
# COMPACT_ATOMS: atom_id res chain seq x y z
N MET A 1 53.91 -67.41 -8.99
CA MET A 1 54.66 -68.62 -9.40
C MET A 1 56.13 -68.58 -8.97
N ILE A 2 56.86 -67.49 -9.19
CA ILE A 2 58.27 -67.32 -8.78
C ILE A 2 58.56 -67.65 -7.29
N PRO A 3 57.78 -67.17 -6.29
CA PRO A 3 58.10 -67.45 -4.87
C PRO A 3 57.89 -68.91 -4.46
N LEU A 4 56.97 -69.62 -5.12
CA LEU A 4 56.74 -71.05 -4.88
C LEU A 4 57.94 -71.87 -5.40
N ILE A 5 58.45 -71.52 -6.58
CA ILE A 5 59.63 -72.18 -7.19
C ILE A 5 60.88 -71.95 -6.33
N VAL A 6 61.09 -70.72 -5.86
CA VAL A 6 62.21 -70.39 -4.96
C VAL A 6 62.09 -71.13 -3.63
N GLY A 7 60.89 -71.22 -3.04
CA GLY A 7 60.66 -71.96 -1.81
C GLY A 7 60.95 -73.46 -1.94
N ILE A 8 60.52 -74.08 -3.05
CA ILE A 8 60.79 -75.50 -3.35
C ILE A 8 62.29 -75.74 -3.54
N LEU A 9 62.98 -74.86 -4.26
CA LEU A 9 64.44 -74.97 -4.46
C LEU A 9 65.21 -74.86 -3.14
N LEU A 10 64.84 -73.92 -2.26
CA LEU A 10 65.45 -73.78 -0.93
C LEU A 10 65.19 -75.00 -0.04
N PHE A 11 64.00 -75.60 -0.12
CA PHE A 11 63.67 -76.82 0.60
C PHE A 11 64.50 -78.02 0.13
N ILE A 12 64.64 -78.20 -1.19
CA ILE A 12 65.49 -79.25 -1.78
C ILE A 12 66.94 -79.03 -1.38
N PHE A 13 67.45 -77.80 -1.49
CA PHE A 13 68.82 -77.46 -1.09
C PHE A 13 69.09 -77.74 0.40
N PHE A 14 68.13 -77.45 1.27
CA PHE A 14 68.21 -77.75 2.70
C PHE A 14 68.29 -79.26 2.96
N ILE A 15 67.45 -80.07 2.29
CA ILE A 15 67.50 -81.53 2.38
C ILE A 15 68.86 -82.06 1.94
N VAL A 16 69.37 -81.60 0.80
CA VAL A 16 70.69 -82.02 0.28
C VAL A 16 71.80 -81.66 1.26
N THR A 17 71.76 -80.46 1.85
CA THR A 17 72.76 -80.01 2.82
C THR A 17 72.72 -80.83 4.12
N ILE A 18 71.53 -81.20 4.60
CA ILE A 18 71.38 -82.11 5.73
C ILE A 18 71.98 -83.48 5.41
N VAL A 19 71.60 -84.08 4.27
CA VAL A 19 72.06 -85.43 3.88
C VAL A 19 73.58 -85.49 3.76
N LEU A 20 74.20 -84.47 3.17
CA LEU A 20 75.66 -84.37 3.04
C LEU A 20 76.37 -84.12 4.38
N SER A 21 75.67 -83.55 5.37
CA SER A 21 76.24 -83.22 6.69
C SER A 21 76.03 -84.31 7.75
N VAL A 22 75.24 -85.36 7.47
CA VAL A 22 74.95 -86.45 8.43
C VAL A 22 76.22 -87.18 8.90
N SER A 23 77.25 -87.29 8.05
CA SER A 23 78.50 -87.97 8.40
C SER A 23 79.43 -87.14 9.29
N SER A 24 79.26 -85.81 9.31
CA SER A 24 80.15 -84.87 10.00
C SER A 24 79.51 -84.23 11.24
N TRP A 25 78.18 -84.15 11.31
CA TRP A 25 77.46 -83.47 12.39
C TRP A 25 76.90 -84.44 13.43
N ARG A 26 77.00 -84.06 14.71
CA ARG A 26 76.29 -84.76 15.80
C ARG A 26 74.79 -84.52 15.71
N GLY A 27 73.98 -85.50 16.14
CA GLY A 27 72.51 -85.46 16.00
C GLY A 27 71.83 -84.19 16.54
N TRP A 28 72.37 -83.57 17.60
CA TRP A 28 71.85 -82.30 18.12
C TRP A 28 71.97 -81.13 17.12
N HIS A 29 73.04 -81.05 16.33
CA HIS A 29 73.19 -80.00 15.31
C HIS A 29 72.19 -80.17 14.17
N ILE A 30 71.88 -81.40 13.78
CA ILE A 30 70.85 -81.70 12.78
C ILE A 30 69.47 -81.30 13.32
N ALA A 31 69.16 -81.65 14.57
CA ALA A 31 67.91 -81.26 15.22
C ALA A 31 67.77 -79.74 15.33
N ALA A 32 68.83 -79.03 15.74
CA ALA A 32 68.86 -77.57 15.81
C ALA A 32 68.64 -76.94 14.43
N ALA A 33 69.33 -77.42 13.38
CA ALA A 33 69.16 -76.92 12.02
C ALA A 33 67.73 -77.14 11.48
N CYS A 34 67.12 -78.30 11.73
CA CYS A 34 65.72 -78.57 11.39
C CYS A 34 64.75 -77.62 12.12
N LEU A 35 64.95 -77.39 13.42
CA LEU A 35 64.13 -76.46 14.20
C LEU A 35 64.27 -75.01 13.72
N THR A 36 65.50 -74.56 13.42
CA THR A 36 65.75 -73.22 12.88
C THR A 36 65.13 -73.06 11.48
N PHE A 37 65.18 -74.08 10.64
CA PHE A 37 64.55 -74.06 9.32
C PHE A 37 63.02 -74.00 9.40
N LEU A 38 62.40 -74.82 10.28
CA LEU A 38 60.96 -74.77 10.53
C LEU A 38 60.52 -73.41 11.12
N ALA A 39 61.30 -72.85 12.05
CA ALA A 39 61.05 -71.51 12.58
C ALA A 39 61.17 -70.43 11.50
N GLY A 40 62.15 -70.55 10.60
CA GLY A 40 62.31 -69.67 9.44
C GLY A 40 61.11 -69.71 8.50
N ILE A 41 60.58 -70.90 8.19
CA ILE A 41 59.35 -71.06 7.40
C ILE A 41 58.17 -70.39 8.11
N GLY A 42 58.02 -70.62 9.42
CA GLY A 42 56.96 -69.98 10.23
C GLY A 42 57.02 -68.46 10.17
N LEU A 43 58.21 -67.87 10.32
CA LEU A 43 58.43 -66.43 10.21
C LEU A 43 58.11 -65.89 8.81
N VAL A 44 58.49 -66.59 7.75
CA VAL A 44 58.17 -66.18 6.36
C VAL A 44 56.66 -66.20 6.11
N ILE A 45 55.94 -67.20 6.63
CA ILE A 45 54.48 -67.27 6.53
C ILE A 45 53.83 -66.10 7.29
N CYS A 46 54.25 -65.85 8.54
CA CYS A 46 53.75 -64.72 9.33
C CYS A 46 54.06 -63.36 8.67
N ALA A 47 55.27 -63.19 8.13
CA ALA A 47 55.65 -61.99 7.39
C ALA A 47 54.82 -61.82 6.11
N SER A 48 54.58 -62.90 5.36
CA SER A 48 53.75 -62.88 4.16
C SER A 48 52.29 -62.51 4.46
N LEU A 49 51.71 -63.09 5.52
CA LEU A 49 50.37 -62.74 5.98
C LEU A 49 50.30 -61.29 6.46
N SER A 50 51.29 -60.82 7.22
CA SER A 50 51.37 -59.43 7.66
C SER A 50 51.42 -58.45 6.47
N VAL A 51 52.25 -58.74 5.46
CA VAL A 51 52.33 -57.93 4.23
C VAL A 51 51.03 -57.99 3.43
N LYS A 52 50.38 -59.15 3.32
CA LYS A 52 49.08 -59.27 2.66
C LYS A 52 48.00 -58.45 3.36
N THR A 53 47.93 -58.54 4.69
CA THR A 53 46.98 -57.77 5.50
C THR A 53 47.26 -56.28 5.40
N HIS A 54 48.52 -55.86 5.52
CA HIS A 54 48.90 -54.46 5.41
C HIS A 54 48.69 -53.88 4.00
N THR A 55 48.94 -54.66 2.94
CA THR A 55 48.65 -54.21 1.57
C THR A 55 47.14 -54.13 1.29
N HIS A 56 46.34 -55.03 1.85
CA HIS A 56 44.87 -54.93 1.79
C HIS A 56 44.38 -53.66 2.50
N TRP A 57 44.78 -53.43 3.75
CA TRP A 57 44.39 -52.23 4.50
C TRP A 57 44.88 -50.93 3.87
N ARG A 58 46.07 -50.90 3.28
CA ARG A 58 46.55 -49.72 2.54
C ARG A 58 45.68 -49.42 1.32
N ARG A 59 45.19 -50.46 0.62
CA ARG A 59 44.29 -50.28 -0.52
C ARG A 59 42.93 -49.75 -0.07
N GLU A 60 42.35 -50.35 0.97
CA GLU A 60 41.08 -49.90 1.57
C GLU A 60 41.18 -48.46 2.09
N HIS A 61 42.27 -48.11 2.78
CA HIS A 61 42.50 -46.74 3.22
C HIS A 61 42.63 -45.78 2.03
N ALA A 62 43.33 -46.19 0.97
CA ALA A 62 43.49 -45.35 -0.21
C ALA A 62 42.20 -45.20 -1.04
N SER A 63 41.28 -46.16 -1.03
CA SER A 63 39.93 -46.00 -1.62
C SER A 63 39.06 -45.12 -0.74
N ALA A 64 38.97 -45.41 0.56
CA ALA A 64 38.16 -44.62 1.50
C ALA A 64 38.62 -43.15 1.58
N ALA A 65 39.93 -42.88 1.55
CA ALA A 65 40.45 -41.52 1.52
C ALA A 65 40.08 -40.76 0.23
N ARG A 66 40.05 -41.46 -0.91
CA ARG A 66 39.61 -40.87 -2.18
C ARG A 66 38.11 -40.58 -2.18
N GLU A 67 37.31 -41.50 -1.66
CA GLU A 67 35.87 -41.30 -1.49
C GLU A 67 35.56 -40.14 -0.55
N LEU A 68 36.27 -40.04 0.58
CA LEU A 68 36.12 -38.93 1.52
C LEU A 68 36.41 -37.58 0.87
N GLU A 69 37.52 -37.46 0.14
CA GLU A 69 37.87 -36.21 -0.56
C GLU A 69 36.86 -35.87 -1.67
N ALA A 70 36.34 -36.88 -2.39
CA ALA A 70 35.29 -36.68 -3.38
C ALA A 70 33.98 -36.17 -2.74
N ILE A 71 33.55 -36.76 -1.62
CA ILE A 71 32.35 -36.34 -0.88
C ILE A 71 32.53 -34.94 -0.29
N LYS A 72 33.70 -34.63 0.27
CA LYS A 72 34.00 -33.27 0.78
C LYS A 72 33.89 -32.23 -0.33
N LEU A 73 34.43 -32.53 -1.51
CA LEU A 73 34.33 -31.64 -2.66
C LEU A 73 32.86 -31.48 -3.10
N GLU A 74 32.09 -32.57 -3.15
CA GLU A 74 30.67 -32.51 -3.48
C GLU A 74 29.88 -31.67 -2.47
N LEU A 75 30.12 -31.83 -1.16
CA LEU A 75 29.49 -31.00 -0.12
C LEU A 75 29.87 -29.53 -0.28
N TYR A 76 31.15 -29.25 -0.55
CA TYR A 76 31.61 -27.89 -0.79
C TYR A 76 30.91 -27.27 -2.00
N THR A 77 30.82 -28.00 -3.12
CA THR A 77 30.13 -27.53 -4.33
C THR A 77 28.62 -27.36 -4.11
N ARG A 78 27.96 -28.23 -3.33
CA ARG A 78 26.53 -28.04 -3.00
C ARG A 78 26.29 -26.85 -2.07
N GLN A 79 27.23 -26.57 -1.17
CA GLN A 79 27.10 -25.48 -0.21
C GLN A 79 27.42 -24.12 -0.83
N PHE A 80 28.47 -24.04 -1.65
CA PHE A 80 29.03 -22.77 -2.16
C PHE A 80 28.93 -22.60 -3.68
N GLY A 81 28.58 -23.64 -4.43
CA GLY A 81 28.60 -23.64 -5.89
C GLY A 81 29.99 -23.96 -6.47
N ASP A 82 30.06 -24.06 -7.80
CA ASP A 82 31.34 -24.12 -8.52
C ASP A 82 31.89 -22.69 -8.70
N PRO A 83 33.08 -22.36 -8.17
CA PRO A 83 33.65 -21.02 -8.26
C PRO A 83 34.03 -20.60 -9.68
N THR A 84 34.06 -21.54 -10.64
CA THR A 84 34.39 -21.27 -12.05
C THR A 84 33.15 -20.95 -12.90
N MET A 85 31.97 -21.23 -12.37
CA MET A 85 30.70 -21.03 -13.06
C MET A 85 29.97 -19.83 -12.46
N VAL A 86 29.48 -18.93 -13.31
CA VAL A 86 28.66 -17.79 -12.88
C VAL A 86 27.28 -18.25 -12.41
N GLU A 87 26.77 -19.34 -13.00
CA GLU A 87 25.48 -19.92 -12.66
C GLU A 87 25.61 -21.45 -12.68
N SER A 88 25.13 -22.10 -11.62
CA SER A 88 24.98 -23.55 -11.57
C SER A 88 23.52 -23.90 -11.84
N GLU A 89 23.27 -24.94 -12.62
CA GLU A 89 21.91 -25.41 -12.94
C GLU A 89 21.09 -25.72 -11.67
N VAL A 90 21.77 -26.11 -10.58
CA VAL A 90 21.20 -26.20 -9.24
C VAL A 90 21.85 -25.12 -8.36
N PRO A 91 21.06 -24.17 -7.83
CA PRO A 91 21.61 -23.12 -6.97
C PRO A 91 22.15 -23.71 -5.65
N PRO A 92 23.31 -23.23 -5.18
CA PRO A 92 23.89 -23.72 -3.93
C PRO A 92 23.08 -23.28 -2.71
N VAL A 93 23.18 -24.05 -1.62
CA VAL A 93 22.36 -23.83 -0.41
C VAL A 93 22.54 -22.41 0.16
N ASN A 94 23.76 -21.89 0.17
CA ASN A 94 24.02 -20.54 0.68
C ASN A 94 23.40 -19.45 -0.20
N ASP A 95 23.32 -19.65 -1.52
CA ASP A 95 22.64 -18.71 -2.43
C ASP A 95 21.13 -18.70 -2.15
N ILE A 96 20.51 -19.88 -2.01
CA ILE A 96 19.09 -19.99 -1.63
C ILE A 96 18.84 -19.33 -0.27
N GLN A 97 19.72 -19.53 0.70
CA GLN A 97 19.60 -18.93 2.04
C GLN A 97 19.75 -17.40 1.98
N ALA A 98 20.68 -16.88 1.18
CA ALA A 98 20.83 -15.44 0.97
C ALA A 98 19.59 -14.84 0.29
N ARG A 99 19.06 -15.49 -0.75
CA ARG A 99 17.81 -15.09 -1.43
C ARG A 99 16.63 -15.08 -0.47
N LEU A 100 16.48 -16.11 0.36
CA LEU A 100 15.43 -16.18 1.36
C LEU A 100 15.59 -15.05 2.40
N ASN A 101 16.80 -14.83 2.92
CA ASN A 101 17.06 -13.76 3.88
C ASN A 101 16.73 -12.38 3.30
N ARG A 102 17.01 -12.14 2.01
CA ARG A 102 16.61 -10.91 1.32
C ARG A 102 15.10 -10.75 1.28
N ILE A 103 14.38 -11.78 0.85
CA ILE A 103 12.91 -11.77 0.81
C ILE A 103 12.33 -11.56 2.22
N LEU A 104 12.98 -12.09 3.26
CA LEU A 104 12.54 -11.93 4.65
C LEU A 104 12.86 -10.54 5.22
N LEU A 105 14.01 -9.95 4.88
CA LEU A 105 14.38 -8.61 5.31
C LEU A 105 13.37 -7.58 4.80
N ASP A 106 12.98 -7.65 3.54
CA ASP A 106 12.08 -6.66 2.92
C ASP A 106 10.60 -6.83 3.34
N ARG A 107 10.21 -8.01 3.87
CA ARG A 107 8.81 -8.33 4.20
C ARG A 107 8.49 -8.27 5.69
N GLY A 108 9.51 -8.27 6.55
CA GLY A 108 9.35 -8.37 8.00
C GLY A 108 8.65 -9.67 8.42
N ARG A 109 8.23 -9.76 9.68
CA ARG A 109 7.42 -10.89 10.14
C ARG A 109 5.97 -10.73 9.72
N VAL A 110 5.35 -11.88 9.41
CA VAL A 110 3.94 -11.97 9.01
C VAL A 110 3.25 -13.01 9.87
N TRP A 111 2.13 -12.63 10.48
CA TRP A 111 1.26 -13.53 11.23
C TRP A 111 -0.01 -13.75 10.43
N ARG A 112 -0.26 -14.98 9.97
CA ARG A 112 -1.40 -15.33 9.11
C ARG A 112 -2.49 -16.05 9.89
N GLN A 113 -3.68 -16.08 9.30
CA GLN A 113 -4.85 -16.75 9.84
C GLN A 113 -5.25 -16.27 11.24
N CYS A 114 -4.93 -15.01 11.57
CA CYS A 114 -5.29 -14.41 12.84
C CYS A 114 -6.81 -14.21 12.91
N THR A 115 -7.38 -14.36 14.10
CA THR A 115 -8.82 -14.21 14.33
C THR A 115 -9.14 -12.96 15.13
N PRO A 116 -9.89 -12.00 14.57
CA PRO A 116 -10.34 -10.84 15.33
C PRO A 116 -11.50 -11.20 16.27
N GLY A 117 -11.47 -10.64 17.47
CA GLY A 117 -12.60 -10.59 18.38
C GLY A 117 -13.51 -9.38 18.11
N ALA A 118 -14.54 -9.24 18.93
CA ALA A 118 -15.44 -8.08 18.85
C ALA A 118 -14.69 -6.77 19.19
N PRO A 119 -14.85 -5.71 18.38
CA PRO A 119 -14.31 -4.39 18.71
C PRO A 119 -14.86 -3.90 20.05
N THR A 120 -13.99 -3.50 20.97
CA THR A 120 -14.35 -2.98 22.29
C THR A 120 -13.78 -1.58 22.44
N GLY A 121 -14.61 -0.56 22.20
CA GLY A 121 -14.14 0.83 22.12
C GLY A 121 -13.19 1.03 20.94
N THR A 122 -11.97 1.50 21.21
CA THR A 122 -10.91 1.67 20.20
C THR A 122 -10.04 0.42 20.00
N GLY A 123 -10.17 -0.57 20.90
CA GLY A 123 -9.36 -1.78 20.93
C GLY A 123 -10.02 -3.00 20.26
N ILE A 124 -9.20 -3.86 19.65
CA ILE A 124 -9.61 -5.13 19.05
C ILE A 124 -8.66 -6.22 19.55
N LEU A 125 -9.20 -7.21 20.26
CA LEU A 125 -8.43 -8.39 20.64
C LEU A 125 -8.29 -9.31 19.43
N VAL A 126 -7.07 -9.69 19.08
CA VAL A 126 -6.77 -10.58 17.95
C VAL A 126 -6.01 -11.80 18.47
N SER A 127 -6.51 -12.99 18.17
CA SER A 127 -5.79 -14.23 18.41
C SER A 127 -4.85 -14.52 17.25
N THR A 128 -3.58 -14.78 17.57
CA THR A 128 -2.54 -15.13 16.60
C THR A 128 -2.38 -16.64 16.42
N VAL A 129 -3.24 -17.43 17.07
CA VAL A 129 -3.24 -18.89 16.94
C VAL A 129 -4.10 -19.26 15.74
N PRO A 130 -3.54 -19.94 14.72
CA PRO A 130 -4.31 -20.39 13.58
C PRO A 130 -5.48 -21.28 14.03
N PRO A 131 -6.66 -21.17 13.39
CA PRO A 131 -7.75 -22.10 13.60
C PRO A 131 -7.33 -23.52 13.25
N ARG A 132 -7.99 -24.50 13.86
CA ARG A 132 -7.87 -25.89 13.43
C ARG A 132 -8.52 -26.12 12.05
N PRO A 133 -8.19 -27.22 11.35
CA PRO A 133 -8.79 -27.56 10.06
C PRO A 133 -10.32 -27.70 10.07
N ASP A 134 -10.93 -27.97 11.24
CA ASP A 134 -12.38 -28.02 11.46
C ASP A 134 -13.01 -26.64 11.69
N GLY A 135 -12.22 -25.56 11.60
CA GLY A 135 -12.65 -24.18 11.81
C GLY A 135 -12.72 -23.75 13.27
N ALA A 136 -12.49 -24.65 14.23
CA ALA A 136 -12.49 -24.33 15.65
C ALA A 136 -11.29 -23.41 16.02
N PRO A 137 -11.42 -22.57 17.07
CA PRO A 137 -10.29 -21.79 17.58
C PRO A 137 -9.10 -22.69 17.89
N GLY A 138 -7.90 -22.26 17.52
CA GLY A 138 -6.68 -23.00 17.84
C GLY A 138 -6.40 -23.04 19.33
N GLU A 139 -5.68 -24.06 19.79
CA GLU A 139 -5.30 -24.19 21.20
C GLU A 139 -4.08 -23.34 21.52
N ALA A 140 -4.25 -22.38 22.44
CA ALA A 140 -3.19 -21.48 22.87
C ALA A 140 -1.96 -22.21 23.47
N GLY A 141 -2.16 -23.39 24.07
CA GLY A 141 -1.07 -24.18 24.68
C GLY A 141 -0.17 -24.92 23.69
N THR A 142 -0.56 -25.02 22.42
CA THR A 142 0.20 -25.74 21.38
C THR A 142 0.97 -24.82 20.44
N ALA A 143 0.66 -23.51 20.44
CA ALA A 143 1.30 -22.55 19.56
C ALA A 143 2.52 -21.90 20.22
N PRO A 144 3.63 -21.71 19.49
CA PRO A 144 4.74 -20.90 19.98
C PRO A 144 4.26 -19.45 20.23
N PRO A 145 4.90 -18.74 21.18
CA PRO A 145 4.60 -17.33 21.40
C PRO A 145 4.72 -16.51 20.12
N ASN A 146 3.78 -15.61 19.87
CA ASN A 146 3.74 -14.79 18.66
C ASN A 146 4.93 -13.84 18.51
N GLY A 147 5.61 -13.51 19.61
CA GLY A 147 6.77 -12.61 19.62
C GLY A 147 6.44 -11.17 19.22
N ILE A 148 5.17 -10.75 19.33
CA ILE A 148 4.73 -9.38 19.06
C ILE A 148 4.89 -8.57 20.36
N PRO A 149 5.73 -7.51 20.40
CA PRO A 149 5.85 -6.67 21.58
C PRO A 149 4.77 -5.57 21.63
N ALA A 150 4.48 -5.08 22.84
CA ALA A 150 3.67 -3.88 23.02
C ALA A 150 4.34 -2.65 22.39
N ASN A 151 3.53 -1.68 21.94
CA ASN A 151 3.89 -0.51 21.14
C ASN A 151 4.37 -0.79 19.71
N MET A 152 4.38 -2.03 19.23
CA MET A 152 4.61 -2.33 17.82
C MET A 152 3.47 -1.78 16.96
N VAL A 153 3.80 -1.25 15.78
CA VAL A 153 2.83 -0.91 14.75
C VAL A 153 2.72 -2.08 13.78
N LEU A 154 1.49 -2.44 13.42
CA LEU A 154 1.18 -3.53 12.52
C LEU A 154 0.24 -3.04 11.42
N TYR A 155 0.51 -3.47 10.19
CA TYR A 155 -0.37 -3.27 9.06
C TYR A 155 -1.28 -4.49 8.93
N VAL A 156 -2.59 -4.27 8.99
CA VAL A 156 -3.57 -5.35 9.10
C VAL A 156 -4.33 -5.49 7.80
N PHE A 157 -4.41 -6.72 7.31
CA PHE A 157 -5.11 -7.07 6.08
C PHE A 157 -6.15 -8.15 6.34
N ARG A 158 -7.29 -8.07 5.65
CA ARG A 158 -8.20 -9.20 5.48
C ARG A 158 -7.54 -10.23 4.57
N GLU A 159 -7.68 -11.49 4.95
CA GLU A 159 -7.10 -12.64 4.28
C GLU A 159 -8.21 -13.50 3.68
N ASN A 160 -7.97 -14.10 2.51
CA ASN A 160 -8.85 -15.09 1.91
C ASN A 160 -8.47 -16.53 2.28
N ASP A 161 -9.21 -17.51 1.75
CA ASP A 161 -8.96 -18.94 2.01
C ASP A 161 -7.59 -19.42 1.50
N ARG A 162 -6.98 -18.70 0.55
CA ARG A 162 -5.64 -18.98 0.01
C ARG A 162 -4.53 -18.29 0.80
N GLN A 163 -4.86 -17.68 1.93
CA GLN A 163 -3.93 -16.92 2.75
C GLN A 163 -3.31 -15.71 2.04
N LEU A 164 -4.07 -15.10 1.14
CA LEU A 164 -3.67 -13.89 0.42
C LEU A 164 -4.39 -12.68 1.00
N PRO A 165 -3.69 -11.54 1.17
CA PRO A 165 -4.32 -10.30 1.57
C PRO A 165 -5.23 -9.79 0.45
N VAL A 166 -6.50 -9.53 0.77
CA VAL A 166 -7.52 -9.07 -0.18
C VAL A 166 -8.06 -7.67 0.10
N ALA A 167 -7.88 -7.16 1.32
CA ALA A 167 -8.22 -5.79 1.66
C ALA A 167 -7.36 -5.27 2.82
N TYR A 168 -6.94 -4.02 2.73
CA TYR A 168 -6.25 -3.32 3.80
C TYR A 168 -7.25 -2.82 4.85
N LEU A 169 -7.08 -3.24 6.10
CA LEU A 169 -7.98 -2.88 7.20
C LEU A 169 -7.49 -1.65 7.98
N GLY A 170 -6.20 -1.34 7.89
CA GLY A 170 -5.60 -0.16 8.51
C GLY A 170 -4.30 -0.45 9.23
N GLU A 171 -3.77 0.62 9.82
CA GLU A 171 -2.59 0.60 10.68
C GLU A 171 -3.02 0.58 12.14
N PHE A 172 -2.41 -0.31 12.92
CA PHE A 172 -2.78 -0.56 14.30
C PHE A 172 -1.55 -0.60 15.20
N LYS A 173 -1.68 -0.02 16.39
CA LYS A 173 -0.69 -0.11 17.45
C LYS A 173 -1.07 -1.21 18.43
N VAL A 174 -0.11 -2.04 18.80
CA VAL A 174 -0.27 -3.06 19.83
C VAL A 174 -0.24 -2.39 21.20
N VAL A 175 -1.37 -2.42 21.92
CA VAL A 175 -1.49 -1.83 23.27
C VAL A 175 -1.28 -2.85 24.38
N ASP A 176 -1.61 -4.11 24.13
CA ASP A 176 -1.31 -5.24 25.02
C ASP A 176 -0.87 -6.44 24.19
N ALA A 177 0.12 -7.17 24.70
CA ALA A 177 0.72 -8.30 24.00
C ALA A 177 0.83 -9.50 24.93
N GLN A 178 0.13 -10.57 24.56
CA GLN A 178 0.20 -11.87 25.21
C GLN A 178 0.81 -12.90 24.26
N PRO A 179 1.27 -14.06 24.76
CA PRO A 179 1.91 -15.07 23.92
C PRO A 179 1.09 -15.51 22.69
N THR A 180 -0.24 -15.48 22.78
CA THR A 180 -1.14 -15.98 21.73
C THR A 180 -2.20 -14.97 21.30
N ASN A 181 -2.25 -13.80 21.93
CA ASN A 181 -3.24 -12.77 21.66
C ASN A 181 -2.58 -11.39 21.71
N VAL A 182 -3.07 -10.46 20.91
CA VAL A 182 -2.66 -9.06 20.95
C VAL A 182 -3.89 -8.17 20.95
N THR A 183 -3.84 -7.07 21.70
CA THR A 183 -4.87 -6.03 21.63
C THR A 183 -4.36 -4.92 20.74
N LEU A 184 -5.10 -4.65 19.67
CA LEU A 184 -4.78 -3.67 18.64
C LEU A 184 -5.64 -2.42 18.81
N GLU A 185 -5.03 -1.25 18.76
CA GLU A 185 -5.71 0.04 18.73
C GLU A 185 -5.44 0.75 17.40
N ARG A 186 -6.47 1.33 16.80
CA ARG A 186 -6.38 2.04 15.52
C ARG A 186 -5.48 3.27 15.65
N THR A 187 -4.49 3.45 14.79
CA THR A 187 -3.67 4.68 14.77
C THR A 187 -4.32 5.80 13.97
N MET A 188 -5.18 5.45 13.02
CA MET A 188 -5.89 6.37 12.12
C MET A 188 -7.40 6.09 12.10
N PRO A 189 -8.25 7.09 11.80
CA PRO A 189 -9.69 6.87 11.66
C PRO A 189 -9.96 5.95 10.46
N LEU A 190 -10.91 5.03 10.57
CA LEU A 190 -11.22 4.10 9.49
C LEU A 190 -12.30 4.65 8.58
N ASP A 191 -12.27 4.23 7.32
CA ASP A 191 -13.39 4.46 6.40
C ASP A 191 -14.55 3.49 6.67
N GLY A 192 -15.71 3.77 6.07
CA GLY A 192 -16.91 2.96 6.29
C GLY A 192 -16.84 1.55 5.72
N LEU A 193 -15.94 1.28 4.75
CA LEU A 193 -15.71 -0.07 4.23
C LEU A 193 -14.84 -0.86 5.22
N GLN A 194 -13.74 -0.28 5.69
CA GLN A 194 -12.84 -0.83 6.70
C GLN A 194 -13.60 -1.17 7.98
N GLU A 195 -14.48 -0.27 8.46
CA GLU A 195 -15.32 -0.54 9.63
C GLU A 195 -16.21 -1.78 9.45
N ARG A 196 -16.82 -1.94 8.27
CA ARG A 196 -17.64 -3.12 7.96
C ARG A 196 -16.80 -4.39 7.86
N LEU A 197 -15.62 -4.32 7.24
CA LEU A 197 -14.73 -5.46 7.09
C LEU A 197 -14.16 -5.91 8.43
N ILE A 198 -13.89 -4.99 9.35
CA ILE A 198 -13.43 -5.29 10.70
C ILE A 198 -14.55 -5.87 11.58
N ALA A 199 -15.79 -5.43 11.37
CA ALA A 199 -16.94 -5.97 12.09
C ALA A 199 -17.22 -7.45 11.76
N ASP A 200 -16.72 -7.96 10.63
CA ASP A 200 -16.80 -9.36 10.23
C ASP A 200 -15.80 -10.23 11.01
N GLN A 201 -16.25 -10.77 12.14
CA GLN A 201 -15.46 -11.64 13.01
C GLN A 201 -15.19 -13.04 12.43
N SER A 202 -15.86 -13.39 11.31
CA SER A 202 -15.60 -14.65 10.62
C SER A 202 -14.39 -14.57 9.69
N ALA A 203 -13.95 -13.36 9.37
CA ALA A 203 -12.81 -13.12 8.51
C ALA A 203 -11.48 -13.51 9.19
N ARG A 204 -10.52 -13.94 8.38
CA ARG A 204 -9.13 -14.16 8.80
C ARG A 204 -8.32 -12.91 8.49
N TRP A 205 -7.38 -12.60 9.37
CA TRP A 205 -6.49 -11.45 9.22
C TRP A 205 -5.05 -11.90 9.06
N SER A 206 -4.32 -11.17 8.24
CA SER A 206 -2.86 -11.19 8.20
C SER A 206 -2.33 -9.92 8.85
N LEU A 207 -1.43 -10.06 9.81
CA LEU A 207 -0.73 -8.96 10.46
C LEU A 207 0.68 -8.89 9.88
N TYR A 208 1.07 -7.71 9.41
CA TYR A 208 2.38 -7.46 8.84
C TYR A 208 3.16 -6.48 9.73
N GLU A 209 4.40 -6.85 10.05
CA GLU A 209 5.34 -5.97 10.75
C GLU A 209 5.78 -4.80 9.87
N MET A 210 5.92 -5.03 8.57
CA MET A 210 6.28 -4.02 7.58
C MET A 210 5.33 -4.07 6.40
N MET A 211 5.04 -2.91 5.81
CA MET A 211 4.22 -2.84 4.61
C MET A 211 4.89 -3.65 3.50
N PRO A 212 4.18 -4.57 2.80
CA PRO A 212 4.75 -5.29 1.67
C PRO A 212 5.28 -4.31 0.62
N ILE A 213 6.47 -4.58 0.07
CA ILE A 213 7.06 -3.77 -0.99
C ILE A 213 6.62 -4.31 -2.35
N ASP A 214 6.26 -3.42 -3.27
CA ASP A 214 5.94 -3.78 -4.65
C ASP A 214 7.19 -4.21 -5.43
N SER A 215 7.04 -5.15 -6.35
CA SER A 215 8.14 -5.57 -7.22
C SER A 215 7.64 -6.07 -8.57
N HIS A 216 8.53 -6.07 -9.56
CA HIS A 216 8.22 -6.63 -10.89
C HIS A 216 8.16 -8.16 -10.89
N HIS A 217 8.98 -8.80 -10.06
CA HIS A 217 9.21 -10.25 -10.13
C HIS A 217 8.16 -11.07 -9.36
N VAL A 218 7.49 -10.51 -8.34
CA VAL A 218 6.51 -11.24 -7.51
C VAL A 218 5.27 -11.68 -8.30
N PHE A 219 5.00 -11.05 -9.43
CA PHE A 219 3.86 -11.34 -10.30
C PHE A 219 4.19 -12.24 -11.49
N SER A 220 5.47 -12.58 -11.68
CA SER A 220 5.91 -13.43 -12.78
C SER A 220 5.88 -14.91 -12.38
N ASP A 221 5.58 -15.76 -13.37
CA ASP A 221 5.70 -17.22 -13.25
C ASP A 221 7.15 -17.71 -13.34
N GLU A 222 8.08 -16.82 -13.70
CA GLU A 222 9.49 -17.17 -13.91
C GLU A 222 10.40 -16.42 -12.94
N GLU A 223 11.32 -17.15 -12.30
CA GLU A 223 12.35 -16.53 -11.47
C GLU A 223 13.44 -15.90 -12.36
N THR A 224 13.44 -14.58 -12.43
CA THR A 224 14.36 -13.78 -13.28
C THR A 224 15.36 -12.94 -12.51
N ILE A 225 15.23 -12.81 -11.18
CA ILE A 225 16.01 -11.89 -10.31
C ILE A 225 17.54 -12.05 -10.43
N SER A 226 18.03 -13.24 -10.80
CA SER A 226 19.47 -13.54 -10.93
C SER A 226 19.91 -13.89 -12.35
N ARG A 227 19.00 -13.84 -13.33
CA ARG A 227 19.32 -14.20 -14.71
C ARG A 227 19.97 -13.02 -15.41
N PRO A 228 21.12 -13.20 -16.09
CA PRO A 228 21.69 -12.14 -16.91
C PRO A 228 20.72 -11.77 -18.03
N LEU A 229 20.68 -10.49 -18.36
CA LEU A 229 19.93 -10.00 -19.51
C LEU A 229 20.59 -10.54 -20.78
N ASP A 230 19.80 -11.11 -21.68
CA ASP A 230 20.24 -11.57 -23.01
C ASP A 230 19.81 -10.58 -24.09
N ASP A 231 20.20 -10.76 -25.35
CA ASP A 231 19.74 -9.92 -26.47
C ASP A 231 18.37 -10.35 -27.01
N GLN A 232 17.74 -11.37 -26.41
CA GLN A 232 16.53 -11.96 -26.93
C GLN A 232 15.33 -11.08 -26.63
N ASN A 233 14.33 -11.17 -27.51
CA ASN A 233 13.06 -10.46 -27.36
C ASN A 233 12.15 -11.20 -26.38
N LYS A 234 12.58 -11.30 -25.12
CA LYS A 234 11.85 -11.91 -24.02
C LYS A 234 11.47 -10.86 -22.98
N PRO A 235 10.37 -11.09 -22.24
CA PRO A 235 10.00 -10.22 -21.13
C PRO A 235 11.14 -10.15 -20.10
N ILE A 236 11.55 -8.94 -19.72
CA ILE A 236 12.69 -8.71 -18.82
C ILE A 236 12.45 -9.32 -17.43
N PHE A 237 11.21 -9.24 -16.94
CA PHE A 237 10.85 -9.71 -15.60
C PHE A 237 10.25 -11.12 -15.59
N GLY A 238 10.17 -11.77 -16.75
CA GLY A 238 9.54 -13.07 -16.93
C GLY A 238 8.10 -12.96 -17.41
N ARG A 239 7.49 -14.10 -17.74
CA ARG A 239 6.11 -14.17 -18.20
C ARG A 239 5.15 -14.02 -17.03
N MET A 240 3.99 -13.41 -17.30
CA MET A 240 2.93 -13.18 -16.33
C MET A 240 1.78 -14.14 -16.59
N ASP A 241 1.25 -14.81 -15.55
CA ASP A 241 0.01 -15.58 -15.65
C ASP A 241 -1.20 -14.64 -15.66
N GLU A 242 -1.75 -14.41 -16.85
CA GLU A 242 -2.93 -13.56 -17.01
C GLU A 242 -4.16 -14.09 -16.25
N GLN A 243 -4.37 -15.40 -16.24
CA GLN A 243 -5.53 -16.00 -15.58
C GLN A 243 -5.41 -15.84 -14.06
N GLN A 244 -4.23 -16.08 -13.50
CA GLN A 244 -3.98 -15.94 -12.08
C GLN A 244 -4.08 -14.47 -11.64
N LEU A 245 -3.48 -13.54 -12.38
CA LEU A 245 -3.55 -12.11 -12.07
C LEU A 245 -4.99 -11.60 -12.10
N ARG A 246 -5.75 -11.92 -13.15
CA ARG A 246 -7.15 -11.52 -13.23
C ARG A 246 -7.99 -12.10 -12.09
N ALA A 247 -7.76 -13.35 -11.70
CA ALA A 247 -8.45 -13.96 -10.57
C ALA A 247 -8.12 -13.26 -9.23
N MET A 248 -6.84 -12.94 -8.99
CA MET A 248 -6.42 -12.23 -7.77
C MET A 248 -7.01 -10.82 -7.71
N PHE A 249 -6.94 -10.06 -8.80
CA PHE A 249 -7.46 -8.69 -8.83
C PHE A 249 -8.99 -8.65 -8.80
N SER A 250 -9.67 -9.62 -9.41
CA SER A 250 -11.12 -9.77 -9.33
C SER A 250 -11.60 -9.85 -7.88
N GLU A 251 -10.94 -10.65 -7.04
CA GLU A 251 -11.29 -10.78 -5.63
C GLU A 251 -11.10 -9.46 -4.87
N VAL A 252 -9.96 -8.80 -5.06
CA VAL A 252 -9.66 -7.48 -4.44
C VAL A 252 -10.68 -6.42 -4.86
N VAL A 253 -11.00 -6.33 -6.15
CA VAL A 253 -11.99 -5.38 -6.68
C VAL A 253 -13.39 -5.69 -6.12
N GLY A 254 -13.75 -6.96 -5.98
CA GLY A 254 -15.01 -7.37 -5.35
C GLY A 254 -15.15 -6.81 -3.93
N VAL A 255 -14.10 -6.96 -3.11
CA VAL A 255 -14.10 -6.43 -1.75
C VAL A 255 -14.15 -4.90 -1.74
N ALA A 256 -13.40 -4.23 -2.62
CA ALA A 256 -13.40 -2.77 -2.76
C ALA A 256 -14.77 -2.20 -3.16
N LEU A 257 -15.54 -2.94 -3.98
CA LEU A 257 -16.91 -2.60 -4.36
C LEU A 257 -17.96 -2.99 -3.31
N GLY A 258 -17.54 -3.54 -2.17
CA GLY A 258 -18.44 -4.01 -1.11
C GLY A 258 -19.27 -5.23 -1.51
N ARG A 259 -18.82 -6.02 -2.49
CA ARG A 259 -19.47 -7.28 -2.85
C ARG A 259 -19.14 -8.36 -1.83
N ALA A 260 -20.01 -9.36 -1.75
CA ALA A 260 -19.76 -10.52 -0.90
C ALA A 260 -18.57 -11.32 -1.46
N PRO A 261 -17.70 -11.92 -0.61
CA PRO A 261 -16.51 -12.66 -1.04
C PRO A 261 -16.81 -13.79 -2.06
N GLN A 262 -17.99 -14.39 -1.98
CA GLN A 262 -18.45 -15.46 -2.86
C GLN A 262 -18.96 -15.00 -4.23
N ASP A 263 -19.04 -13.68 -4.48
CA ASP A 263 -19.52 -13.10 -5.74
C ASP A 263 -18.58 -11.97 -6.22
N PRO A 264 -17.30 -12.28 -6.51
CA PRO A 264 -16.38 -11.30 -7.06
C PRO A 264 -16.81 -10.92 -8.49
N PRO A 265 -16.46 -9.72 -8.97
CA PRO A 265 -16.66 -9.34 -10.37
C PRO A 265 -16.00 -10.34 -11.31
N PRO A 266 -16.56 -10.58 -12.52
CA PRO A 266 -15.93 -11.48 -13.48
C PRO A 266 -14.49 -11.04 -13.78
N PRO A 267 -13.55 -11.96 -14.04
CA PRO A 267 -12.15 -11.63 -14.36
C PRO A 267 -11.97 -10.68 -15.57
N ASP A 268 -12.98 -10.61 -16.43
CA ASP A 268 -13.03 -9.75 -17.62
C ASP A 268 -13.75 -8.40 -17.36
N ASP A 269 -14.11 -8.10 -16.10
CA ASP A 269 -14.68 -6.81 -15.73
C ASP A 269 -13.77 -5.66 -16.17
N PRO A 270 -14.31 -4.55 -16.71
CA PRO A 270 -13.50 -3.42 -17.18
C PRO A 270 -12.55 -2.86 -16.12
N LEU A 271 -12.96 -2.80 -14.85
CA LEU A 271 -12.11 -2.29 -13.76
C LEU A 271 -10.97 -3.27 -13.45
N VAL A 272 -11.25 -4.58 -13.46
CA VAL A 272 -10.23 -5.61 -13.27
C VAL A 272 -9.22 -5.54 -14.42
N SER A 273 -9.70 -5.43 -15.65
CA SER A 273 -8.86 -5.33 -16.85
C SER A 273 -7.98 -4.08 -16.85
N GLU A 274 -8.51 -2.94 -16.40
CA GLU A 274 -7.74 -1.71 -16.26
C GLU A 274 -6.60 -1.84 -15.24
N LEU A 275 -6.87 -2.47 -14.08
CA LEU A 275 -5.88 -2.64 -13.01
C LEU A 275 -4.81 -3.67 -13.35
N VAL A 276 -5.19 -4.77 -14.01
CA VAL A 276 -4.30 -5.87 -14.37
C VAL A 276 -3.42 -5.52 -15.57
N GLY A 277 -3.90 -4.69 -16.50
CA GLY A 277 -3.21 -4.34 -17.74
C GLY A 277 -1.72 -4.02 -17.57
N PRO A 278 -1.33 -3.05 -16.72
CA PRO A 278 0.07 -2.69 -16.48
C PRO A 278 0.95 -3.84 -15.98
N TYR A 279 0.40 -4.80 -15.24
CA TYR A 279 1.15 -5.96 -14.74
C TYR A 279 1.41 -6.97 -15.87
N LEU A 280 0.44 -7.19 -16.77
CA LEU A 280 0.59 -8.14 -17.88
C LEU A 280 1.62 -7.73 -18.92
N VAL A 281 1.86 -6.43 -19.05
CA VAL A 281 2.81 -5.88 -20.02
C VAL A 281 4.15 -5.50 -19.41
N ASP A 282 4.34 -5.74 -18.11
CA ASP A 282 5.56 -5.40 -17.41
C ASP A 282 6.75 -6.22 -17.94
N GLY A 283 7.78 -5.53 -18.42
CA GLY A 283 8.96 -6.11 -19.05
C GLY A 283 8.79 -6.49 -20.52
N LEU A 284 7.61 -6.31 -21.15
CA LEU A 284 7.43 -6.50 -22.59
C LEU A 284 8.06 -5.37 -23.42
N THR A 285 8.26 -5.59 -24.72
CA THR A 285 8.66 -4.48 -25.60
C THR A 285 7.60 -3.39 -25.62
N SER A 286 8.00 -2.14 -25.78
CA SER A 286 7.04 -1.02 -25.80
C SER A 286 6.03 -1.15 -26.95
N SER A 287 6.39 -1.79 -28.07
CA SER A 287 5.46 -2.06 -29.17
C SER A 287 4.38 -3.06 -28.76
N GLU A 288 4.76 -4.20 -28.16
CA GLU A 288 3.82 -5.20 -27.64
C GLU A 288 2.95 -4.65 -26.51
N ALA A 289 3.54 -3.86 -25.60
CA ALA A 289 2.82 -3.22 -24.51
C ALA A 289 1.79 -2.21 -25.03
N SER A 290 2.17 -1.35 -25.99
CA SER A 290 1.28 -0.33 -26.56
C SER A 290 0.05 -0.89 -27.27
N ALA A 291 0.09 -2.14 -27.70
CA ALA A 291 -1.06 -2.83 -28.27
C ALA A 291 -2.14 -3.18 -27.23
N LYS A 292 -1.78 -3.22 -25.94
CA LYS A 292 -2.67 -3.63 -24.84
C LYS A 292 -2.96 -2.50 -23.85
N VAL A 293 -1.98 -1.64 -23.56
CA VAL A 293 -2.06 -0.59 -22.53
C VAL A 293 -1.44 0.70 -23.07
N PRO A 294 -2.00 1.88 -22.79
CA PRO A 294 -1.36 3.15 -23.10
C PRO A 294 0.02 3.25 -22.44
N VAL A 295 1.07 3.32 -23.25
CA VAL A 295 2.45 3.52 -22.76
C VAL A 295 2.66 5.00 -22.47
N ARG A 296 2.97 5.31 -21.22
CA ARG A 296 3.37 6.65 -20.78
C ARG A 296 4.88 6.79 -20.87
N ALA A 297 5.36 8.02 -21.02
CA ALA A 297 6.79 8.31 -21.05
C ALA A 297 7.51 7.79 -19.79
N GLU A 298 6.86 7.85 -18.62
CA GLU A 298 7.40 7.35 -17.34
C GLU A 298 7.68 5.84 -17.31
N ASN A 299 7.02 5.08 -18.19
CA ASN A 299 7.14 3.62 -18.23
C ASN A 299 8.06 3.13 -19.35
N GLU A 300 8.67 4.04 -20.11
CA GLU A 300 9.54 3.66 -21.23
C GLU A 300 10.99 3.53 -20.78
N TRP A 301 11.56 2.33 -20.98
CA TRP A 301 12.93 1.98 -20.62
C TRP A 301 13.63 1.38 -21.84
N TRP A 302 14.94 1.58 -21.95
CA TRP A 302 15.71 1.14 -23.11
C TRP A 302 16.73 0.09 -22.70
N LYS A 303 16.78 -0.99 -23.48
CA LYS A 303 17.77 -2.05 -23.33
C LYS A 303 18.96 -1.73 -24.21
N LEU A 304 20.14 -1.62 -23.60
CA LEU A 304 21.38 -1.23 -24.27
C LEU A 304 22.42 -2.33 -24.11
N GLU A 305 23.11 -2.65 -25.19
CA GLU A 305 24.26 -3.55 -25.20
C GLU A 305 25.55 -2.74 -25.35
N PHE A 306 26.53 -2.99 -24.50
CA PHE A 306 27.81 -2.28 -24.53
C PHE A 306 28.74 -2.89 -25.60
N GLU A 307 29.04 -2.13 -26.66
CA GLU A 307 29.98 -2.54 -27.71
C GLU A 307 31.44 -2.22 -27.35
N LYS A 308 31.65 -1.29 -26.39
CA LYS A 308 32.96 -0.89 -25.89
C LYS A 308 33.01 -1.01 -24.37
N PRO A 309 34.20 -1.28 -23.79
CA PRO A 309 34.35 -1.23 -22.35
C PRO A 309 34.05 0.19 -21.86
N HIS A 310 33.19 0.30 -20.85
CA HIS A 310 32.78 1.57 -20.27
C HIS A 310 33.02 1.55 -18.76
N GLN A 311 33.26 2.73 -18.20
CA GLN A 311 33.40 2.91 -16.76
C GLN A 311 32.46 4.01 -16.30
N GLU A 312 31.63 3.69 -15.30
CA GLU A 312 30.69 4.63 -14.71
C GLU A 312 30.98 4.76 -13.21
N ARG A 313 30.80 5.97 -12.68
CA ARG A 313 31.02 6.22 -11.26
C ARG A 313 29.90 5.58 -10.46
N VAL A 314 30.25 4.83 -9.43
CA VAL A 314 29.29 4.17 -8.54
C VAL A 314 29.34 4.75 -7.13
N ASP A 315 28.24 4.59 -6.41
CA ASP A 315 27.94 5.25 -5.15
C ASP A 315 28.62 4.55 -3.94
N SER A 316 29.16 3.35 -4.14
CA SER A 316 29.79 2.51 -3.12
C SER A 316 31.31 2.70 -3.09
N ASN A 317 31.86 3.01 -1.92
CA ASN A 317 33.31 3.02 -1.64
C ASN A 317 33.79 1.72 -0.95
N ASN A 318 32.93 0.72 -0.83
CA ASN A 318 33.19 -0.47 -0.03
C ASN A 318 34.15 -1.42 -0.78
N LEU A 319 35.27 -1.77 -0.13
CA LEU A 319 36.36 -2.57 -0.71
C LEU A 319 36.26 -4.06 -0.37
N ASP A 320 35.41 -4.43 0.58
CA ASP A 320 35.35 -5.80 1.08
C ASP A 320 34.61 -6.71 0.08
N PRO A 321 35.21 -7.83 -0.35
CA PRO A 321 34.48 -8.85 -1.05
C PRO A 321 33.53 -9.53 -0.08
N GLY A 322 32.34 -8.93 0.10
CA GLY A 322 31.18 -9.56 0.70
C GLY A 322 31.08 -10.99 0.18
N LEU A 323 31.40 -11.93 1.07
CA LEU A 323 31.16 -13.36 0.93
C LEU A 323 29.67 -13.69 1.13
N SER A 324 28.85 -12.67 1.40
CA SER A 324 27.41 -12.69 1.36
C SER A 324 26.94 -12.56 -0.08
N GLY A 325 26.07 -13.47 -0.53
CA GLY A 325 25.40 -13.41 -1.84
C GLY A 325 24.40 -12.26 -1.98
N ASN A 326 24.68 -11.07 -1.42
CA ASN A 326 23.84 -9.88 -1.53
C ASN A 326 24.36 -8.96 -2.65
N TYR A 327 23.43 -8.34 -3.38
CA TYR A 327 23.76 -7.37 -4.43
C TYR A 327 24.01 -5.97 -3.85
N PHE A 328 23.45 -5.68 -2.68
CA PHE A 328 23.55 -4.43 -1.95
C PHE A 328 23.63 -4.72 -0.44
N ASP A 329 24.33 -3.88 0.31
CA ASP A 329 24.38 -3.93 1.77
C ASP A 329 23.09 -3.33 2.38
N PRO A 330 22.86 -3.49 3.70
CA PRO A 330 21.69 -2.91 4.37
C PRO A 330 21.60 -1.37 4.32
N GLU A 331 22.67 -0.69 3.91
CA GLU A 331 22.72 0.77 3.72
C GLU A 331 22.46 1.16 2.25
N GLY A 332 22.23 0.19 1.37
CA GLY A 332 21.90 0.37 -0.04
C GLY A 332 23.10 0.46 -0.99
N TYR A 333 24.32 0.24 -0.50
CA TYR A 333 25.53 0.26 -1.33
C TYR A 333 25.75 -1.07 -2.04
N ALA A 334 26.22 -1.04 -3.29
CA ALA A 334 26.41 -2.26 -4.07
C ALA A 334 27.49 -3.21 -3.47
N GLU A 335 27.08 -4.44 -3.19
CA GLU A 335 27.93 -5.58 -2.78
C GLU A 335 28.35 -6.44 -4.01
N VAL A 336 27.84 -6.22 -5.22
CA VAL A 336 28.31 -7.02 -6.37
C VAL A 336 29.69 -6.57 -6.84
N THR A 337 30.66 -7.48 -6.98
CA THR A 337 32.03 -7.17 -7.44
C THR A 337 32.09 -6.37 -8.75
N ARG A 338 31.12 -6.50 -9.65
CA ARG A 338 31.02 -5.72 -10.91
C ARG A 338 30.55 -4.26 -10.72
N LEU A 339 29.82 -4.00 -9.64
CA LEU A 339 29.30 -2.70 -9.23
C LEU A 339 30.15 -2.08 -8.10
N ARG A 340 31.30 -2.70 -7.78
CA ARG A 340 32.26 -2.22 -6.77
C ARG A 340 33.37 -1.39 -7.41
N VAL A 341 34.03 -0.64 -6.54
CA VAL A 341 35.39 -0.12 -6.70
C VAL A 341 36.33 -1.24 -7.15
N GLY A 342 37.01 -1.08 -8.30
CA GLY A 342 38.24 -1.83 -8.57
C GLY A 342 38.07 -3.27 -9.08
N GLY A 343 37.32 -3.47 -10.17
CA GLY A 343 37.59 -4.60 -11.07
C GLY A 343 39.06 -4.58 -11.55
N GLU A 344 39.57 -5.68 -12.12
CA GLU A 344 40.96 -5.80 -12.58
C GLU A 344 41.33 -4.65 -13.54
N GLY A 345 42.05 -3.63 -13.04
CA GLY A 345 42.42 -2.41 -13.78
C GLY A 345 41.52 -1.17 -13.61
N ALA A 346 40.46 -1.20 -12.80
CA ALA A 346 39.57 -0.05 -12.58
C ALA A 346 40.06 0.92 -11.49
N ARG A 347 39.88 2.23 -11.71
CA ARG A 347 40.16 3.27 -10.71
C ARG A 347 39.11 3.21 -9.58
N SER A 348 39.53 3.56 -8.37
CA SER A 348 38.65 3.57 -7.19
C SER A 348 37.37 4.39 -7.44
N GLY A 349 36.19 3.81 -7.20
CA GLY A 349 34.89 4.45 -7.40
C GLY A 349 34.25 4.30 -8.79
N MET A 350 34.83 3.48 -9.67
CA MET A 350 34.28 3.20 -11.01
C MET A 350 33.91 1.72 -11.17
N ALA A 351 32.68 1.45 -11.60
CA ALA A 351 32.28 0.11 -12.07
C ALA A 351 32.74 -0.09 -13.51
N SER A 352 33.31 -1.26 -13.81
CA SER A 352 33.77 -1.62 -15.16
C SER A 352 32.72 -2.48 -15.85
N ILE A 353 32.22 -1.98 -16.98
CA ILE A 353 31.25 -2.67 -17.83
C ILE A 353 32.02 -3.30 -19.01
N ARG A 354 31.76 -4.57 -19.27
CA ARG A 354 32.45 -5.34 -20.32
C ARG A 354 31.72 -5.19 -21.66
N VAL A 355 32.43 -5.54 -22.72
CA VAL A 355 31.83 -5.67 -24.05
C VAL A 355 30.82 -6.82 -24.02
N ASN A 356 29.67 -6.62 -24.65
CA ASN A 356 28.48 -7.48 -24.69
C ASN A 356 27.69 -7.57 -23.37
N ASP A 357 28.01 -6.75 -22.35
CA ASP A 357 27.12 -6.60 -21.20
C ASP A 357 25.85 -5.86 -21.63
N ILE A 358 24.71 -6.26 -21.07
CA ILE A 358 23.41 -5.63 -21.36
C ILE A 358 22.90 -4.95 -20.09
N GLY A 359 22.43 -3.70 -20.25
CA GLY A 359 21.80 -2.91 -19.21
C GLY A 359 20.41 -2.41 -19.63
N VAL A 360 19.56 -2.14 -18.65
CA VAL A 360 18.26 -1.49 -18.84
C VAL A 360 18.33 -0.12 -18.19
N PHE A 361 17.95 0.92 -18.94
CA PHE A 361 18.01 2.30 -18.49
C PHE A 361 16.64 2.97 -18.62
N PRO A 362 16.25 3.83 -17.67
CA PRO A 362 15.07 4.65 -17.85
C PRO A 362 15.25 5.52 -19.09
N TYR A 363 14.16 5.79 -19.81
CA TYR A 363 14.14 6.71 -20.95
C TYR A 363 12.99 7.74 -20.80
N CYS A 364 12.64 8.02 -19.55
CA CYS A 364 11.46 8.80 -19.20
C CYS A 364 11.73 10.29 -19.02
N GLN A 365 12.85 10.67 -18.40
CA GLN A 365 13.22 12.07 -18.15
C GLN A 365 14.26 12.57 -19.13
N ASP A 366 14.35 13.90 -19.31
CA ASP A 366 15.33 14.51 -20.21
C ASP A 366 16.78 14.17 -19.84
N ILE A 367 17.06 14.03 -18.54
CA ILE A 367 18.40 13.64 -18.05
C ILE A 367 18.74 12.20 -18.45
N ASP A 368 17.77 11.29 -18.38
CA ASP A 368 17.94 9.88 -18.74
C ASP A 368 18.14 9.74 -20.26
N ARG A 369 17.36 10.49 -21.04
CA ARG A 369 17.50 10.54 -22.50
C ARG A 369 18.87 11.04 -22.92
N GLN A 370 19.35 12.12 -22.31
CA GLN A 370 20.70 12.65 -22.57
C GLN A 370 21.79 11.63 -22.26
N LEU A 371 21.63 10.84 -21.20
CA LEU A 371 22.54 9.75 -20.87
C LEU A 371 22.53 8.67 -21.95
N VAL A 372 21.34 8.14 -22.28
CA VAL A 372 21.16 7.06 -23.26
C VAL A 372 21.63 7.49 -24.66
N ASP A 373 21.18 8.64 -25.13
CA ASP A 373 21.59 9.22 -26.42
C ASP A 373 23.09 9.53 -26.44
N GLY A 374 23.64 9.97 -25.32
CA GLY A 374 25.08 10.20 -25.15
C GLY A 374 25.90 8.91 -25.26
N LEU A 375 25.41 7.79 -24.71
CA LEU A 375 26.07 6.48 -24.82
C LEU A 375 26.01 5.93 -26.26
N ILE A 376 24.87 6.10 -26.93
CA ILE A 376 24.67 5.64 -28.31
C ILE A 376 25.48 6.49 -29.30
N SER A 377 25.42 7.82 -29.20
CA SER A 377 26.12 8.74 -30.12
C SER A 377 27.64 8.64 -30.05
N ARG A 378 28.20 8.28 -28.89
CA ARG A 378 29.64 7.97 -28.72
C ARG A 378 30.03 6.59 -29.26
N GLY A 379 29.06 5.80 -29.72
CA GLY A 379 29.24 4.41 -30.14
C GLY A 379 29.79 3.55 -29.02
N ILE A 380 29.35 3.78 -27.77
CA ILE A 380 29.67 2.96 -26.61
C ILE A 380 28.65 1.82 -26.50
N CYS A 381 27.38 2.14 -26.74
CA CYS A 381 26.28 1.19 -26.68
C CYS A 381 25.51 1.08 -27.99
N ARG A 382 25.00 -0.12 -28.27
CA ARG A 382 23.99 -0.42 -29.27
C ARG A 382 22.61 -0.48 -28.61
N ASN A 383 21.62 0.15 -29.24
CA ASN A 383 20.24 0.08 -28.76
C ASN A 383 19.59 -1.25 -29.19
N LEU A 384 19.09 -2.03 -28.23
CA LEU A 384 18.33 -3.27 -28.46
C LEU A 384 16.81 -3.02 -28.53
N GLY A 385 16.34 -1.85 -28.07
CA GLY A 385 14.97 -1.41 -28.21
C GLY A 385 14.30 -1.00 -26.89
N PRO A 386 13.11 -0.38 -26.98
CA PRO A 386 12.35 0.07 -25.83
C PRO A 386 11.48 -1.05 -25.24
N PHE A 387 11.32 -1.02 -23.92
CA PHE A 387 10.52 -1.91 -23.10
C PHE A 387 9.64 -1.11 -22.15
N TYR A 388 8.51 -1.69 -21.79
CA TYR A 388 7.60 -1.16 -20.79
C TYR A 388 8.02 -1.66 -19.40
N VAL A 389 8.22 -0.73 -18.47
CA VAL A 389 8.44 -1.03 -17.06
C VAL A 389 7.37 -0.32 -16.25
N ARG A 390 6.62 -1.08 -15.46
CA ARG A 390 5.56 -0.55 -14.61
C ARG A 390 6.15 0.31 -13.49
N SER A 391 5.52 1.43 -13.16
CA SER A 391 5.89 2.14 -11.93
C SER A 391 5.58 1.28 -10.70
N LEU A 392 6.59 1.05 -9.85
CA LEU A 392 6.43 0.38 -8.56
C LEU A 392 5.64 1.28 -7.61
N ARG A 393 4.79 0.67 -6.79
CA ARG A 393 3.94 1.37 -5.83
C ARG A 393 4.56 1.35 -4.45
N ASP A 394 4.70 2.53 -3.86
CA ASP A 394 4.86 2.65 -2.41
C ASP A 394 3.47 2.53 -1.77
N TYR A 395 3.16 1.34 -1.24
CA TYR A 395 1.86 1.09 -0.63
C TYR A 395 1.68 1.86 0.68
N GLU A 396 2.74 2.07 1.45
CA GLU A 396 2.65 2.79 2.72
C GLU A 396 2.26 4.25 2.48
N GLU A 397 3.01 4.93 1.61
CA GLU A 397 2.72 6.31 1.23
C GLU A 397 1.33 6.41 0.60
N SER A 398 0.97 5.50 -0.29
CA SER A 398 -0.34 5.50 -0.96
C SER A 398 -1.50 5.37 0.03
N PHE A 399 -1.40 4.45 1.00
CA PHE A 399 -2.45 4.28 2.01
C PHE A 399 -2.52 5.48 2.95
N HIS A 400 -1.39 6.04 3.39
CA HIS A 400 -1.37 7.24 4.22
C HIS A 400 -1.91 8.47 3.49
N ASP A 401 -1.63 8.66 2.19
CA ASP A 401 -2.19 9.75 1.39
C ASP A 401 -3.72 9.61 1.24
N ILE A 402 -4.21 8.41 0.90
CA ILE A 402 -5.66 8.13 0.86
C ILE A 402 -6.31 8.48 2.21
N GLN A 403 -5.67 8.08 3.30
CA GLN A 403 -6.16 8.31 4.65
C GLN A 403 -6.15 9.80 5.03
N ALA A 404 -5.10 10.54 4.69
CA ALA A 404 -5.02 11.98 4.90
C ALA A 404 -6.11 12.72 4.13
N ARG A 405 -6.36 12.32 2.87
CA ARG A 405 -7.47 12.85 2.06
C ARG A 405 -8.82 12.53 2.69
N PHE A 406 -9.01 11.33 3.22
CA PHE A 406 -10.25 10.97 3.92
C PHE A 406 -10.50 11.83 5.15
N ILE A 407 -9.48 12.05 5.99
CA ILE A 407 -9.56 12.94 7.16
C ILE A 407 -9.95 14.36 6.73
N GLN A 408 -9.28 14.90 5.71
CA GLN A 408 -9.58 16.22 5.19
C GLN A 408 -11.03 16.32 4.70
N ARG A 409 -11.51 15.33 3.95
CA ARG A 409 -12.90 15.29 3.46
C ARG A 409 -13.91 15.23 4.60
N ASN A 410 -13.63 14.48 5.66
CA ASN A 410 -14.51 14.44 6.83
C ASN A 410 -14.57 15.78 7.57
N GLU A 411 -13.45 16.49 7.68
CA GLU A 411 -13.43 17.84 8.25
C GLU A 411 -14.20 18.85 7.38
N ASP A 412 -14.09 18.76 6.05
CA ASP A 412 -14.87 19.57 5.12
C ASP A 412 -16.38 19.30 5.28
N ILE A 413 -16.78 18.04 5.41
CA ILE A 413 -18.18 17.65 5.66
C ILE A 413 -18.67 18.25 6.99
N ARG A 414 -17.89 18.14 8.07
CA ARG A 414 -18.24 18.73 9.38
C ARG A 414 -18.38 20.25 9.30
N ARG A 415 -17.53 20.92 8.53
CA ARG A 415 -17.62 22.37 8.30
C ARG A 415 -18.90 22.72 7.56
N ALA A 416 -19.17 22.06 6.43
CA ALA A 416 -20.38 22.28 5.65
C ALA A 416 -21.65 22.04 6.48
N GLN A 417 -21.67 21.02 7.33
CA GLN A 417 -22.80 20.75 8.24
C GLN A 417 -23.03 21.90 9.25
N ARG A 418 -21.95 22.48 9.80
CA ARG A 418 -22.06 23.65 10.68
C ARG A 418 -22.59 24.87 9.93
N ASP A 419 -22.13 25.10 8.71
CA ASP A 419 -22.60 26.22 7.88
C ASP A 419 -24.09 26.07 7.52
N VAL A 420 -24.52 24.86 7.15
CA VAL A 420 -25.94 24.54 6.93
C VAL A 420 -26.77 24.79 8.20
N ALA A 421 -26.29 24.37 9.37
CA ALA A 421 -26.98 24.62 10.62
C ALA A 421 -27.11 26.12 10.93
N ALA A 422 -26.05 26.91 10.71
CA ALA A 422 -26.07 28.36 10.90
C ALA A 422 -27.01 29.06 9.92
N LEU A 423 -27.02 28.65 8.65
CA LEU A 423 -27.93 29.16 7.63
C LEU A 423 -29.39 28.86 7.98
N ASN A 424 -29.69 27.65 8.46
CA ASN A 424 -31.05 27.30 8.90
C ASN A 424 -31.53 28.19 10.06
N VAL A 425 -30.64 28.57 10.98
CA VAL A 425 -30.97 29.55 12.04
C VAL A 425 -31.27 30.93 11.45
N SER A 426 -30.50 31.38 10.45
CA SER A 426 -30.72 32.66 9.76
C SER A 426 -32.05 32.68 8.99
N VAL A 427 -32.37 31.60 8.28
CA VAL A 427 -33.65 31.41 7.57
C VAL A 427 -34.81 31.51 8.55
N ARG A 428 -34.74 30.83 9.69
CA ARG A 428 -35.78 30.90 10.72
C ARG A 428 -35.99 32.33 11.24
N LYS A 429 -34.91 33.05 11.57
CA LYS A 429 -35.00 34.45 12.02
C LYS A 429 -35.59 35.36 10.94
N THR A 430 -35.25 35.13 9.68
CA THR A 430 -35.80 35.90 8.55
C THR A 430 -37.30 35.63 8.39
N GLN A 431 -37.73 34.37 8.53
CA GLN A 431 -39.16 34.02 8.52
C GLN A 431 -39.93 34.67 9.66
N GLU A 432 -39.37 34.70 10.88
CA GLU A 432 -39.94 35.41 12.03
C GLU A 432 -40.09 36.91 11.74
N GLN A 433 -39.08 37.55 11.13
CA GLN A 433 -39.15 38.96 10.73
C GLN A 433 -40.20 39.22 9.64
N ILE A 434 -40.31 38.34 8.65
CA ILE A 434 -41.33 38.45 7.60
C ILE A 434 -42.72 38.40 8.23
N ALA A 435 -42.97 37.43 9.12
CA ALA A 435 -44.25 37.31 9.83
C ALA A 435 -44.57 38.56 10.65
N TYR A 436 -43.60 39.07 11.43
CA TYR A 436 -43.76 40.30 12.20
C TYR A 436 -44.11 41.51 11.30
N ARG A 437 -43.39 41.68 10.19
CA ARG A 437 -43.64 42.80 9.25
C ARG A 437 -44.97 42.67 8.52
N GLN A 438 -45.42 41.46 8.22
CA GLN A 438 -46.75 41.22 7.65
C GLN A 438 -47.86 41.62 8.64
N GLU A 439 -47.69 41.30 9.92
CA GLU A 439 -48.63 41.69 10.97
C GLU A 439 -48.65 43.22 11.17
N GLU A 440 -47.48 43.85 11.27
CA GLU A 440 -47.36 45.31 11.38
C GLU A 440 -48.02 46.02 10.20
N ARG A 441 -47.77 45.55 8.97
CA ARG A 441 -48.41 46.08 7.77
C ARG A 441 -49.94 45.96 7.85
N SER A 442 -50.46 44.81 8.29
CA SER A 442 -51.91 44.61 8.44
C SER A 442 -52.53 45.60 9.44
N LYS A 443 -51.86 45.85 10.57
CA LYS A 443 -52.30 46.85 11.57
C LYS A 443 -52.30 48.27 10.98
N LEU A 444 -51.21 48.66 10.33
CA LEU A 444 -51.09 49.98 9.70
C LEU A 444 -52.11 50.20 8.59
N THR A 445 -52.41 49.17 7.79
CA THR A 445 -53.49 49.25 6.78
C THR A 445 -54.85 49.49 7.45
N THR A 446 -55.14 48.76 8.54
CA THR A 446 -56.38 48.93 9.30
C THR A 446 -56.50 50.36 9.88
N ASP A 447 -55.42 50.89 10.43
CA ASP A 447 -55.42 52.24 11.00
C ASP A 447 -55.53 53.33 9.91
N SER A 448 -54.87 53.15 8.77
CA SER A 448 -55.03 54.01 7.59
C SER A 448 -56.50 54.06 7.14
N ASP A 449 -57.17 52.92 7.06
CA ASP A 449 -58.59 52.86 6.68
C ASP A 449 -59.49 53.58 7.67
N LYS A 450 -59.23 53.44 8.98
CA LYS A 450 -59.94 54.19 10.03
C LYS A 450 -59.75 55.70 9.89
N PHE A 451 -58.50 56.16 9.69
CA PHE A 451 -58.23 57.58 9.51
C PHE A 451 -58.91 58.15 8.26
N ASN A 452 -58.99 57.38 7.18
CA ASN A 452 -59.73 57.79 5.99
C ASN A 452 -61.23 57.96 6.28
N VAL A 453 -61.83 57.04 7.06
CA VAL A 453 -63.24 57.15 7.50
C VAL A 453 -63.45 58.36 8.40
N GLU A 454 -62.58 58.59 9.38
CA GLU A 454 -62.65 59.75 10.28
C GLU A 454 -62.50 61.07 9.54
N ARG A 455 -61.55 61.15 8.61
CA ARG A 455 -61.36 62.31 7.74
C ARG A 455 -62.61 62.59 6.92
N GLN A 456 -63.26 61.57 6.37
CA GLN A 456 -64.52 61.74 5.64
C GLN A 456 -65.62 62.29 6.55
N LYS A 457 -65.79 61.73 7.75
CA LYS A 457 -66.78 62.22 8.73
C LYS A 457 -66.54 63.68 9.14
N ILE A 458 -65.28 64.07 9.36
CA ILE A 458 -64.92 65.46 9.68
C ILE A 458 -65.25 66.38 8.49
N SER A 459 -64.95 65.94 7.27
CA SER A 459 -65.29 66.69 6.05
C SER A 459 -66.80 66.90 5.92
N ASP A 460 -67.59 65.85 6.16
CA ASP A 460 -69.06 65.92 6.10
C ASP A 460 -69.64 66.84 7.19
N LEU A 461 -69.09 66.77 8.41
CA LEU A 461 -69.47 67.64 9.52
C LEU A 461 -69.12 69.11 9.22
N ALA A 462 -67.93 69.38 8.68
CA ALA A 462 -67.51 70.71 8.30
C ALA A 462 -68.43 71.30 7.21
N ALA A 463 -68.78 70.50 6.20
CA ALA A 463 -69.74 70.92 5.17
C ALA A 463 -71.13 71.23 5.77
N THR A 464 -71.60 70.41 6.72
CA THR A 464 -72.87 70.63 7.43
C THR A 464 -72.84 71.93 8.24
N LEU A 465 -71.76 72.19 8.98
CA LEU A 465 -71.60 73.41 9.76
C LEU A 465 -71.54 74.66 8.87
N GLU A 466 -70.85 74.60 7.74
CA GLU A 466 -70.81 75.74 6.80
C GLU A 466 -72.19 75.99 6.18
N ALA A 467 -72.95 74.93 5.87
CA ALA A 467 -74.33 75.05 5.41
C ALA A 467 -75.24 75.68 6.48
N GLN A 468 -75.13 75.25 7.75
CA GLN A 468 -75.88 75.83 8.87
C GLN A 468 -75.54 77.30 9.09
N LYS A 469 -74.26 77.65 9.05
CA LYS A 469 -73.78 79.03 9.14
C LYS A 469 -74.35 79.90 8.02
N SER A 470 -74.35 79.40 6.78
CA SER A 470 -74.94 80.10 5.64
C SER A 470 -76.44 80.31 5.80
N ALA A 471 -77.17 79.28 6.26
CA ALA A 471 -78.60 79.37 6.54
C ALA A 471 -78.92 80.40 7.64
N LEU A 472 -78.16 80.38 8.75
CA LEU A 472 -78.29 81.37 9.83
C LEU A 472 -78.01 82.79 9.36
N GLN A 473 -77.01 83.01 8.51
CA GLN A 473 -76.75 84.31 7.91
C GLN A 473 -77.92 84.81 7.05
N GLN A 474 -78.53 83.92 6.27
CA GLN A 474 -79.72 84.25 5.48
C GLN A 474 -80.92 84.58 6.37
N GLU A 475 -81.18 83.79 7.41
CA GLU A 475 -82.24 84.02 8.38
C GLU A 475 -82.05 85.35 9.13
N LEU A 476 -80.84 85.65 9.58
CA LEU A 476 -80.52 86.91 10.25
C LEU A 476 -80.73 88.11 9.33
N SER A 477 -80.33 87.99 8.05
CA SER A 477 -80.62 89.00 7.02
C SER A 477 -82.14 89.16 6.79
N GLN A 478 -82.90 88.06 6.79
CA GLN A 478 -84.35 88.09 6.64
C GLN A 478 -85.01 88.80 7.84
N LEU A 479 -84.64 88.44 9.07
CA LEU A 479 -85.13 89.05 10.30
C LEU A 479 -84.80 90.55 10.36
N PHE A 480 -83.59 90.94 9.93
CA PHE A 480 -83.21 92.34 9.86
C PHE A 480 -84.11 93.13 8.89
N LYS A 481 -84.37 92.59 7.69
CA LYS A 481 -85.31 93.20 6.71
C LYS A 481 -86.72 93.32 7.27
N THR A 482 -87.22 92.28 7.95
CA THR A 482 -88.56 92.28 8.55
C THR A 482 -88.66 93.31 9.69
N ASN A 483 -87.67 93.38 10.58
CA ASN A 483 -87.62 94.38 11.63
C ASN A 483 -87.57 95.81 11.06
N LEU A 484 -86.79 96.03 10.01
CA LEU A 484 -86.74 97.33 9.33
C LEU A 484 -88.12 97.71 8.76
N ALA A 485 -88.79 96.77 8.07
CA ALA A 485 -90.12 96.98 7.52
C ALA A 485 -91.16 97.27 8.61
N LEU A 486 -91.14 96.53 9.73
CA LEU A 486 -92.00 96.78 10.88
C LEU A 486 -91.73 98.15 11.52
N THR A 487 -90.47 98.56 11.60
CA THR A 487 -90.09 99.89 12.13
C THR A 487 -90.61 101.00 11.21
N GLN A 488 -90.54 100.82 9.89
CA GLN A 488 -91.12 101.75 8.91
C GLN A 488 -92.65 101.79 9.02
N GLN A 489 -93.31 100.65 9.24
CA GLN A 489 -94.75 100.59 9.47
C GLN A 489 -95.15 101.30 10.77
N LEU A 490 -94.42 101.09 11.86
CA LEU A 490 -94.64 101.81 13.12
C LEU A 490 -94.48 103.32 12.93
N ALA A 491 -93.42 103.76 12.26
CA ALA A 491 -93.22 105.18 11.97
C ALA A 491 -94.36 105.77 11.11
N ALA A 492 -94.89 105.00 10.16
CA ALA A 492 -96.03 105.42 9.34
C ALA A 492 -97.36 105.42 10.12
N ILE A 493 -97.52 104.53 11.10
CA ILE A 493 -98.66 104.54 12.03
C ILE A 493 -98.56 105.75 12.95
N ASP A 494 -97.38 106.00 13.54
CA ASP A 494 -97.13 107.15 14.42
C ASP A 494 -97.35 108.47 13.67
N SER A 495 -96.91 108.59 12.42
CA SER A 495 -97.17 109.78 11.62
C SER A 495 -98.66 109.98 11.35
N LYS A 496 -99.39 108.90 10.98
CA LYS A 496 -100.86 108.95 10.83
C LYS A 496 -101.57 109.30 12.13
N LEU A 497 -101.14 108.73 13.26
CA LEU A 497 -101.72 109.01 14.57
C LEU A 497 -101.46 110.46 14.97
N THR A 498 -100.27 110.97 14.67
CA THR A 498 -99.89 112.38 14.88
C THR A 498 -100.72 113.31 14.00
N GLU A 499 -100.96 112.97 12.73
CA GLU A 499 -101.87 113.70 11.84
C GLU A 499 -103.32 113.66 12.34
N GLU A 500 -103.81 112.51 12.81
CA GLU A 500 -105.15 112.35 13.39
C GLU A 500 -105.30 113.18 14.68
N ILE A 501 -104.29 113.15 15.56
CA ILE A 501 -104.23 113.98 16.77
C ILE A 501 -104.22 115.45 16.39
N ASN A 502 -103.36 115.87 15.46
CA ASN A 502 -103.30 117.26 14.99
C ASN A 502 -104.63 117.71 14.37
N ARG A 503 -105.30 116.83 13.62
CA ARG A 503 -106.63 117.08 13.05
C ARG A 503 -107.69 117.24 14.15
N ARG A 504 -107.66 116.41 15.20
CA ARG A 504 -108.55 116.53 16.36
C ARG A 504 -108.25 117.79 17.18
N THR A 505 -106.99 118.13 17.40
CA THR A 505 -106.57 119.36 18.08
C THR A 505 -107.00 120.61 17.29
N ALA A 506 -106.88 120.60 15.96
CA ALA A 506 -107.39 121.66 15.10
C ALA A 506 -108.92 121.81 15.13
N SER A 507 -109.67 120.71 15.33
CA SER A 507 -111.12 120.75 15.51
C SER A 507 -111.58 121.25 16.89
N VAL A 508 -110.72 121.17 17.91
CA VAL A 508 -111.00 121.63 19.29
C VAL A 508 -110.65 123.12 19.47
N VAL A 509 -109.69 123.66 18.71
CA VAL A 509 -109.34 125.10 18.74
C VAL A 509 -110.35 125.97 17.95
N ALA A 510 -111.30 125.36 17.24
CA ALA A 510 -112.36 126.03 16.48
C ALA A 510 -113.73 126.10 17.22
N GLN A 511 -113.77 125.73 18.50
CA GLN A 511 -114.86 126.02 19.44
C GLN A 511 -114.40 127.10 20.43
#